data_AF-A0A423IZY6-F1
#
_entry.id   AF-A0A423IZY6-F1
#
_cell.length_a   1.000
_cell.length_b   1.000
_cell.length_c   1.000
_cell.angle_alpha   90.00
_cell.angle_beta   90.00
_cell.angle_gamma   90.00
#
_symmetry.space_group_name_H-M   'P 1'
#
loop_
_entity.id
_entity.type
_entity.pdbx_description
1 polymer ?
#
loop_
_entity_poly.entity_id
_entity_poly.type
_entity_poly.pdbx_seq_one_letter_code
_entity_poly.pdbx_strand_id
1 'polypeptide(L)'
;MRSFSKLLSAQLATATLLLGSLTLASAAQAAVEVTSDPALYSDKICALHNSFGKDTLVRTSVSIDDLESLQKTVKANATELESQKRTLSEQARQIEELKRNNGSSSSSNNSEISSLKREISDQERAMDQLKRTVEDLSRKVK
;
A
#
# COMPACT_ATOMS: atom_id res chain seq x y z
N MET A 1 -73.37 95.23 13.55
CA MET A 1 -74.65 94.59 13.12
C MET A 1 -74.30 93.29 12.41
N ARG A 2 -74.87 92.16 12.87
CA ARG A 2 -75.23 90.91 12.16
C ARG A 2 -74.22 90.32 11.13
N SER A 3 -73.84 89.04 11.06
CA SER A 3 -74.11 87.78 11.77
C SER A 3 -73.52 86.60 10.93
N PHE A 4 -73.13 85.47 11.56
CA PHE A 4 -73.08 84.06 11.04
C PHE A 4 -72.24 83.74 9.77
N SER A 5 -71.63 82.57 9.50
CA SER A 5 -71.50 81.25 10.12
C SER A 5 -70.36 80.47 9.42
N LYS A 6 -69.87 79.41 10.08
CA LYS A 6 -68.89 78.41 9.63
C LYS A 6 -69.24 77.76 8.29
N LEU A 7 -68.26 77.20 7.55
CA LEU A 7 -68.21 75.80 7.08
C LEU A 7 -66.92 75.48 6.27
N LEU A 8 -66.54 74.21 6.37
CA LEU A 8 -65.40 73.48 5.82
C LEU A 8 -65.00 73.79 4.36
N SER A 9 -63.69 73.81 4.08
CA SER A 9 -63.08 73.27 2.85
C SER A 9 -61.54 73.29 2.90
N ALA A 10 -60.93 72.44 3.72
CA ALA A 10 -59.51 72.11 3.56
C ALA A 10 -59.37 71.19 2.33
N GLN A 11 -59.09 71.78 1.18
CA GLN A 11 -58.80 71.05 -0.05
C GLN A 11 -57.51 70.24 0.14
N LEU A 12 -57.62 68.93 -0.11
CA LEU A 12 -56.56 67.93 -0.02
C LEU A 12 -55.30 68.40 -0.76
N ALA A 13 -54.20 68.44 -0.02
CA ALA A 13 -52.87 68.55 -0.59
C ALA A 13 -52.57 67.32 -1.45
N THR A 14 -52.14 67.59 -2.68
CA THR A 14 -51.50 66.67 -3.61
C THR A 14 -50.28 66.00 -2.98
N ALA A 15 -50.26 64.67 -2.98
CA ALA A 15 -49.04 63.87 -2.85
C ALA A 15 -49.18 62.62 -3.73
N THR A 16 -48.73 62.73 -4.98
CA THR A 16 -48.50 61.56 -5.84
C THR A 16 -47.27 60.83 -5.30
N LEU A 17 -47.49 59.70 -4.63
CA LEU A 17 -46.41 58.78 -4.27
C LEU A 17 -45.83 58.15 -5.54
N LEU A 18 -44.66 58.65 -5.94
CA LEU A 18 -43.82 58.03 -6.96
C LEU A 18 -43.27 56.72 -6.37
N LEU A 19 -43.96 55.60 -6.60
CA LEU A 19 -43.42 54.26 -6.37
C LEU A 19 -42.28 54.04 -7.38
N GLY A 20 -41.10 54.54 -7.02
CA GLY A 20 -39.86 54.21 -7.68
C GLY A 20 -39.67 52.71 -7.63
N SER A 21 -39.73 52.09 -8.81
CA SER A 21 -39.39 50.71 -9.07
C SER A 21 -38.02 50.38 -8.48
N LEU A 22 -38.01 49.84 -7.26
CA LEU A 22 -36.83 49.21 -6.70
C LEU A 22 -36.69 47.87 -7.43
N THR A 23 -36.00 47.88 -8.57
CA THR A 23 -35.52 46.66 -9.19
C THR A 23 -34.57 46.01 -8.19
N LEU A 24 -35.05 44.99 -7.50
CA LEU A 24 -34.22 44.10 -6.71
C LEU A 24 -33.22 43.48 -7.68
N ALA A 25 -32.04 44.08 -7.78
CA ALA A 25 -30.93 43.52 -8.52
C ALA A 25 -30.72 42.13 -7.93
N SER A 26 -30.92 41.12 -8.78
CA SER A 26 -30.62 39.72 -8.52
C SER A 26 -29.20 39.62 -7.94
N ALA A 27 -29.10 39.59 -6.62
CA ALA A 27 -27.92 39.10 -5.94
C ALA A 27 -27.98 37.59 -6.14
N ALA A 28 -27.26 37.07 -7.13
CA ALA A 28 -26.99 35.65 -7.23
C ALA A 28 -26.33 35.22 -5.91
N GLN A 29 -27.13 34.68 -4.98
CA GLN A 29 -26.63 34.20 -3.71
C GLN A 29 -25.81 32.93 -4.00
N ALA A 30 -24.50 33.08 -4.14
CA ALA A 30 -23.56 31.97 -4.01
C ALA A 30 -23.41 31.61 -2.53
N ALA A 31 -24.50 31.17 -1.91
CA ALA A 31 -24.50 30.69 -0.53
C ALA A 31 -24.08 29.21 -0.53
N VAL A 32 -23.16 28.83 0.37
CA VAL A 32 -22.88 27.43 0.66
C VAL A 32 -24.08 26.90 1.44
N GLU A 33 -24.88 26.06 0.81
CA GLU A 33 -26.03 25.43 1.42
C GLU A 33 -25.59 24.21 2.24
N VAL A 34 -26.05 24.14 3.49
CA VAL A 34 -25.82 22.99 4.36
C VAL A 34 -27.11 22.18 4.38
N THR A 35 -27.07 21.01 3.76
CA THR A 35 -28.17 20.04 3.81
C THR A 35 -27.80 18.90 4.75
N SER A 36 -28.81 18.21 5.30
CA SER A 36 -28.63 17.05 6.17
C SER A 36 -28.62 15.73 5.39
N ASP A 37 -28.62 15.80 4.06
CA ASP A 37 -28.62 14.62 3.21
C ASP A 37 -27.25 13.91 3.27
N PRO A 38 -27.22 12.57 3.23
CA PRO A 38 -25.96 11.84 3.21
C PRO A 38 -25.18 12.17 1.93
N ALA A 39 -23.86 12.30 2.07
CA ALA A 39 -22.97 12.51 0.93
C ALA A 39 -23.06 11.33 -0.06
N LEU A 40 -23.08 11.65 -1.34
CA LEU A 40 -23.10 10.66 -2.42
C LEU A 40 -21.67 10.26 -2.79
N TYR A 41 -21.48 9.03 -3.27
CA TYR A 41 -20.16 8.56 -3.72
C TYR A 41 -19.55 9.40 -4.85
N SER A 42 -20.40 10.03 -5.68
CA SER A 42 -19.99 10.97 -6.74
C SER A 42 -19.61 12.36 -6.22
N ASP A 43 -19.89 12.66 -4.95
CA ASP A 43 -19.58 13.97 -4.40
C ASP A 43 -18.07 14.19 -4.37
N LYS A 44 -17.69 15.42 -4.76
CA LYS A 44 -16.30 15.83 -4.84
C LYS A 44 -15.87 16.49 -3.54
N ILE A 45 -14.64 16.19 -3.12
CA ILE A 45 -14.06 16.77 -1.93
C ILE A 45 -13.74 18.26 -2.19
N CYS A 46 -14.20 19.15 -1.32
CA CYS A 46 -13.85 20.56 -1.37
C CYS A 46 -12.51 20.78 -0.66
N ALA A 47 -11.61 21.54 -1.28
CA ALA A 47 -10.37 22.01 -0.68
C ALA A 47 -10.51 23.48 -0.29
N LEU A 48 -9.93 23.84 0.86
CA LEU A 48 -9.79 25.24 1.25
C LEU A 48 -8.52 25.80 0.60
N HIS A 49 -8.69 26.82 -0.23
CA HIS A 49 -7.59 27.52 -0.89
C HIS A 49 -7.43 28.91 -0.29
N ASN A 50 -6.31 29.13 0.38
CA ASN A 50 -5.90 30.46 0.86
C ASN A 50 -5.09 31.17 -0.23
N SER A 51 -5.56 32.35 -0.65
CA SER A 51 -4.84 33.22 -1.57
C SER A 51 -4.88 34.65 -1.06
N PHE A 52 -3.70 35.22 -0.78
CA PHE A 52 -3.53 36.59 -0.28
C PHE A 52 -4.41 36.93 0.94
N GLY A 53 -4.49 36.01 1.91
CA GLY A 53 -5.28 36.20 3.13
C GLY A 53 -6.79 35.99 2.97
N LYS A 54 -7.24 35.54 1.78
CA LYS A 54 -8.62 35.14 1.52
C LYS A 54 -8.74 33.63 1.38
N ASP A 55 -9.58 33.02 2.21
CA ASP A 55 -9.95 31.61 2.09
C ASP A 55 -11.13 31.42 1.14
N THR A 56 -10.99 30.53 0.18
CA THR A 56 -12.03 30.16 -0.79
C THR A 56 -12.19 28.65 -0.84
N LEU A 57 -13.44 28.17 -0.96
CA LEU A 57 -13.70 26.75 -1.17
C LEU A 57 -13.62 26.44 -2.67
N VAL A 58 -12.75 25.50 -3.03
CA VAL A 58 -12.56 25.05 -4.40
C VAL A 58 -12.93 23.57 -4.49
N ARG A 59 -13.73 23.21 -5.49
CA ARG A 59 -14.09 21.82 -5.74
C ARG A 59 -12.90 21.08 -6.35
N THR A 60 -12.47 20.00 -5.73
CA THR A 60 -11.36 19.17 -6.24
C THR A 60 -11.85 18.25 -7.37
N SER A 61 -10.94 17.66 -8.12
CA SER A 61 -11.24 16.61 -9.09
C SER A 61 -11.50 15.22 -8.47
N VAL A 62 -11.21 15.04 -7.19
CA VAL A 62 -11.29 13.75 -6.47
C VAL A 62 -12.67 13.56 -5.84
N SER A 63 -13.27 12.39 -6.09
CA SER A 63 -14.54 11.96 -5.50
C SER A 63 -14.36 11.04 -4.29
N ILE A 64 -15.44 10.81 -3.55
CA ILE A 64 -15.46 9.85 -2.43
C ILE A 64 -15.24 8.41 -2.93
N ASP A 65 -15.76 8.07 -4.12
CA ASP A 65 -15.53 6.77 -4.76
C ASP A 65 -14.05 6.52 -5.09
N ASP A 66 -13.33 7.54 -5.56
CA ASP A 66 -11.89 7.45 -5.81
C ASP A 66 -11.12 7.14 -4.52
N LEU A 67 -11.51 7.76 -3.41
CA LEU A 67 -10.91 7.54 -2.09
C LEU A 67 -11.21 6.13 -1.56
N GLU A 68 -12.43 5.65 -1.76
CA GLU A 68 -12.82 4.29 -1.37
C GLU A 68 -12.06 3.25 -2.19
N SER A 69 -11.95 3.46 -3.50
CA SER A 69 -11.16 2.62 -4.40
C SER A 69 -9.69 2.59 -4.00
N LEU A 70 -9.10 3.75 -3.69
CA LEU A 70 -7.74 3.83 -3.17
C LEU A 70 -7.60 3.06 -1.85
N GLN A 71 -8.57 3.18 -0.94
CA GLN A 71 -8.55 2.44 0.32
C GLN A 71 -8.59 0.93 0.09
N LYS A 72 -9.43 0.45 -0.83
CA LYS A 72 -9.49 -0.97 -1.22
C LYS A 72 -8.15 -1.45 -1.77
N THR A 73 -7.53 -0.68 -2.67
CA THR A 73 -6.20 -1.00 -3.23
C THR A 73 -5.11 -1.00 -2.14
N VAL A 74 -5.11 -0.03 -1.23
CA VAL A 74 -4.14 0.03 -0.12
C VAL A 74 -4.28 -1.18 0.80
N LYS A 75 -5.52 -1.58 1.13
CA LYS A 75 -5.78 -2.79 1.93
C LYS A 75 -5.30 -4.06 1.22
N ALA A 76 -5.62 -4.20 -0.07
CA ALA A 76 -5.17 -5.33 -0.88
C ALA A 76 -3.63 -5.41 -0.96
N ASN A 77 -2.97 -4.27 -1.20
CA ASN A 77 -1.51 -4.19 -1.23
C ASN A 77 -0.89 -4.55 0.12
N ALA A 78 -1.48 -4.13 1.24
CA ALA A 78 -1.01 -4.50 2.57
C ALA A 78 -1.11 -6.02 2.81
N THR A 79 -2.22 -6.64 2.40
CA THR A 79 -2.38 -8.10 2.52
C THR A 79 -1.40 -8.87 1.63
N GLU A 80 -1.12 -8.36 0.42
CA GLU A 80 -0.16 -8.96 -0.51
C GLU A 80 1.28 -8.81 -0.02
N LEU A 81 1.66 -7.68 0.56
CA LEU A 81 2.98 -7.52 1.17
C LEU A 81 3.20 -8.51 2.32
N GLU A 82 2.17 -8.74 3.13
CA GLU A 82 2.21 -9.74 4.20
C GLU A 82 2.28 -11.18 3.67
N SER A 83 1.64 -11.48 2.53
CA SER A 83 1.74 -12.80 1.88
C SER A 83 3.17 -13.03 1.34
N GLN A 84 3.72 -12.03 0.63
CA GLN A 84 5.07 -12.06 0.08
C GLN A 84 6.13 -12.21 1.16
N LYS A 85 5.99 -11.50 2.28
CA LYS A 85 6.89 -11.64 3.44
C LYS A 85 6.91 -13.06 4.00
N ARG A 86 5.76 -13.72 4.10
CA ARG A 86 5.67 -15.13 4.52
C ARG A 86 6.37 -16.04 3.52
N THR A 87 6.12 -15.87 2.23
CA THR A 87 6.76 -16.65 1.16
C THR A 87 8.28 -16.49 1.18
N LEU A 88 8.79 -15.26 1.31
CA LEU A 88 10.23 -14.99 1.42
C LEU A 88 10.84 -15.62 2.67
N SER A 89 10.15 -15.58 3.80
CA SER A 89 10.61 -16.23 5.03
C SER A 89 10.70 -17.75 4.86
N GLU A 90 9.73 -18.36 4.18
CA GLU A 90 9.72 -19.80 3.91
C GLU A 90 10.84 -20.18 2.93
N GLN A 91 11.02 -19.40 1.85
CA GLN A 91 12.12 -19.59 0.91
C GLN A 91 13.49 -19.45 1.59
N ALA A 92 13.66 -18.46 2.48
CA ALA A 92 14.90 -18.30 3.23
C ALA A 92 15.19 -19.52 4.11
N ARG A 93 14.17 -20.08 4.76
CA ARG A 93 14.27 -21.31 5.55
C ARG A 93 14.65 -22.51 4.68
N GLN A 94 14.01 -22.67 3.53
CA GLN A 94 14.32 -23.75 2.57
C GLN A 94 15.75 -23.64 2.04
N ILE A 95 16.22 -22.42 1.73
CA ILE A 95 17.61 -22.19 1.31
C ILE A 95 18.59 -22.55 2.43
N GLU A 96 18.29 -22.18 3.67
CA GLU A 96 19.12 -22.54 4.81
C GLU A 96 19.18 -24.07 5.00
N GLU A 97 18.05 -24.75 4.89
CA GLU A 97 17.97 -26.22 4.97
C GLU A 97 18.74 -26.89 3.83
N LEU A 98 18.58 -26.42 2.59
CA LEU A 98 19.35 -26.90 1.45
C LEU A 98 20.85 -26.70 1.66
N LYS A 99 21.28 -25.55 2.18
CA LYS A 99 22.70 -25.32 2.51
C LYS A 99 23.21 -26.28 3.60
N ARG A 100 22.42 -26.55 4.64
CA ARG A 100 22.78 -27.52 5.69
C ARG A 100 22.89 -28.95 5.13
N ASN A 101 21.95 -29.33 4.28
CA ASN A 101 21.92 -30.66 3.66
C ASN A 101 23.05 -30.84 2.63
N ASN A 102 23.33 -29.84 1.79
CA ASN A 102 24.46 -29.89 0.84
C ASN A 102 25.83 -29.70 1.50
N GLY A 103 25.90 -29.09 2.70
CA GLY A 103 27.15 -28.95 3.44
C GLY A 103 27.67 -30.27 4.03
N SER A 104 26.82 -31.29 4.12
CA SER A 104 27.13 -32.54 4.85
C SER A 104 27.50 -33.72 3.94
N SER A 105 27.36 -33.61 2.61
CA SER A 105 27.64 -34.70 1.67
C SER A 105 29.10 -34.80 1.21
N SER A 106 29.95 -33.82 1.53
CA SER A 106 31.36 -33.81 1.14
C SER A 106 32.32 -34.36 2.21
N SER A 107 31.89 -34.46 3.47
CA SER A 107 32.75 -34.94 4.56
C SER A 107 32.81 -36.47 4.66
N SER A 108 31.71 -37.17 4.37
CA SER A 108 31.62 -38.65 4.47
C SER A 108 32.50 -39.35 3.43
N ASN A 109 32.54 -38.83 2.20
CA ASN A 109 33.36 -39.39 1.13
C ASN A 109 34.86 -39.34 1.46
N ASN A 110 35.33 -38.27 2.13
CA ASN A 110 36.77 -38.12 2.41
C ASN A 110 37.28 -39.12 3.47
N SER A 111 36.47 -39.40 4.51
CA SER A 111 36.80 -40.42 5.52
C SER A 111 36.75 -41.84 4.96
N GLU A 112 35.79 -42.14 4.09
CA GLU A 112 35.67 -43.45 3.44
C GLU A 112 36.81 -43.67 2.45
N ILE A 113 37.15 -42.67 1.63
CA ILE A 113 38.29 -42.73 0.70
C ILE A 113 39.61 -42.88 1.45
N SER A 114 39.79 -42.17 2.56
CA SER A 114 41.00 -42.31 3.40
C SER A 114 41.13 -43.70 4.01
N SER A 115 40.01 -44.30 4.43
CA SER A 115 39.98 -45.66 4.98
C SER A 115 40.29 -46.69 3.90
N LEU A 116 39.66 -46.58 2.73
CA LEU A 116 39.91 -47.43 1.57
C LEU A 116 41.37 -47.36 1.11
N LYS A 117 41.96 -46.17 1.07
CA LYS A 117 43.38 -45.99 0.69
C LYS A 117 44.33 -46.69 1.67
N ARG A 118 43.99 -46.70 2.96
CA ARG A 118 44.74 -47.40 4.00
C ARG A 118 44.67 -48.91 3.80
N GLU A 119 43.46 -49.42 3.56
CA GLU A 119 43.23 -50.85 3.33
C GLU A 119 43.91 -51.35 2.05
N ILE A 120 43.91 -50.57 0.97
CA ILE A 120 44.66 -50.88 -0.25
C ILE A 120 46.17 -50.97 0.04
N SER A 121 46.72 -50.05 0.83
CA SER A 121 48.16 -50.07 1.17
C SER A 121 48.52 -51.28 2.04
N ASP A 122 47.64 -51.67 2.96
CA ASP A 122 47.83 -52.85 3.80
C ASP A 122 47.73 -54.14 2.95
N GLN A 123 46.80 -54.20 2.00
CA GLN A 123 46.68 -55.29 1.03
C GLN A 123 47.90 -55.41 0.11
N GLU A 124 48.46 -54.31 -0.37
CA GLU A 124 49.67 -54.28 -1.20
C GLU A 124 50.87 -54.92 -0.45
N ARG A 125 51.04 -54.57 0.83
CA ARG A 125 52.08 -55.16 1.69
C ARG A 125 51.87 -56.66 1.91
N ALA A 126 50.63 -57.07 2.14
CA ALA A 126 50.30 -58.49 2.30
C ALA A 126 50.57 -59.29 1.01
N MET A 127 50.23 -58.72 -0.15
CA MET A 127 50.51 -59.29 -1.47
C MET A 127 52.01 -59.45 -1.71
N ASP A 128 52.83 -58.45 -1.37
CA ASP A 128 54.28 -58.53 -1.51
C ASP A 128 54.88 -59.63 -0.62
N GLN A 129 54.38 -59.78 0.61
CA GLN A 129 54.79 -60.85 1.50
C GLN A 129 54.41 -62.23 0.94
N LEU A 130 53.18 -62.37 0.46
CA LEU A 130 52.68 -63.60 -0.14
C LEU A 130 53.48 -63.97 -1.40
N LYS A 131 53.84 -62.99 -2.23
CA LYS A 131 54.66 -63.20 -3.42
C LYS A 131 56.03 -63.78 -3.05
N ARG A 132 56.69 -63.23 -2.02
CA ARG A 132 57.98 -63.73 -1.54
C ARG A 132 57.89 -65.16 -1.02
N THR A 133 56.87 -65.49 -0.24
CA THR A 133 56.70 -66.85 0.29
C THR A 133 56.44 -67.86 -0.82
N VAL A 134 55.64 -67.50 -1.83
CA VAL A 134 55.41 -68.32 -3.02
C VAL A 134 56.69 -68.52 -3.82
N GLU A 135 57.50 -67.48 -4.02
CA GLU A 135 58.81 -67.60 -4.68
C GLU A 135 59.76 -68.51 -3.90
N ASP A 136 59.82 -68.39 -2.57
CA ASP A 136 60.63 -69.26 -1.71
C ASP A 136 60.18 -70.71 -1.75
N LEU A 137 58.86 -70.96 -1.71
CA LEU A 137 58.29 -72.29 -1.87
C LEU A 137 58.58 -72.87 -3.26
N SER A 138 58.43 -72.08 -4.31
CA SER A 138 58.74 -72.50 -5.69
C SER A 138 60.21 -72.85 -5.85
N ARG A 139 61.12 -72.09 -5.21
CA ARG A 139 62.55 -72.42 -5.15
C ARG A 139 62.84 -73.70 -4.37
N LYS A 140 62.03 -74.02 -3.35
CA LYS A 140 62.20 -75.24 -2.53
C LYS A 140 61.65 -76.51 -3.19
N VAL A 141 60.66 -76.37 -4.07
CA VAL A 141 59.99 -77.48 -4.77
C VAL A 141 60.74 -77.88 -6.05
N LYS A 142 61.67 -77.05 -6.54
CA LYS A 142 62.47 -77.28 -7.74
C LYS A 142 63.87 -77.79 -7.39
#